data_AF-M2YFJ5-F1
#
_entry.id   AF-M2YFJ5-F1
#
_cell.length_a   1.000
_cell.length_b   1.000
_cell.length_c   1.000
_cell.angle_alpha   90.00
_cell.angle_beta   90.00
_cell.angle_gamma   90.00
#
_symmetry.space_group_name_H-M   'P 1'
#
loop_
_entity.id
_entity.type
_entity.pdbx_description
1 polymer ?
#
loop_
_entity_poly.entity_id
_entity_poly.type
_entity_poly.pdbx_seq_one_letter_code
_entity_poly.pdbx_strand_id
1 'polypeptide(L)'
;MSAPLDDPRRRGAVARTVPLLAPVMPLLLAAWLALSSAPVGGPGQRWPIWLGALGAPLALLLWIAAGMVLADARRYLQRRARPLTCWLMVVAWALAVALGALLPDLVHGEPASIFLVVFPGATAGLSSGFANTVGVLMFAAAAASLLAAALDVRRTRLLSRGVPLIPEPEDEDRLREQWLDSFR
;
A
#
# COMPACT_ATOMS: atom_id res chain seq x y z
N MET A 1 0.37 27.82 -22.53
CA MET A 1 0.77 27.98 -21.11
C MET A 1 0.83 26.59 -20.50
N SER A 2 2.01 26.11 -20.10
CA SER A 2 2.18 24.83 -19.41
C SER A 2 1.59 24.96 -18.01
N ALA A 3 0.57 24.17 -17.69
CA ALA A 3 0.03 24.08 -16.32
C ALA A 3 1.20 23.86 -15.33
N PRO A 4 1.19 24.52 -14.16
CA PRO A 4 2.26 24.36 -13.18
C PRO A 4 2.28 22.90 -12.75
N LEU A 5 3.29 22.17 -13.24
CA LEU A 5 3.59 20.81 -12.81
C LEU A 5 3.76 20.84 -11.29
N ASP A 6 2.79 20.30 -10.56
CA ASP A 6 2.80 19.95 -9.13
C ASP A 6 3.94 20.59 -8.33
N ASP A 7 3.70 21.74 -7.70
CA ASP A 7 4.69 22.40 -6.84
C ASP A 7 5.23 21.38 -5.80
N PRO A 8 6.52 21.00 -5.88
CA PRO A 8 7.09 20.01 -4.98
C PRO A 8 7.04 20.43 -3.51
N ARG A 9 6.86 21.73 -3.23
CA ARG A 9 6.75 22.29 -1.87
C ARG A 9 5.40 21.99 -1.21
N ARG A 10 4.34 21.76 -1.99
CA ARG A 10 2.99 21.40 -1.49
C ARG A 10 2.79 19.90 -1.26
N ARG A 11 3.82 19.08 -1.52
CA ARG A 11 3.74 17.63 -1.30
C ARG A 11 3.83 17.29 0.19
N GLY A 12 2.74 16.72 0.72
CA GLY A 12 2.62 16.26 2.10
C GLY A 12 3.66 15.21 2.49
N ALA A 13 3.86 15.00 3.79
CA ALA A 13 4.90 14.13 4.34
C ALA A 13 4.88 12.70 3.74
N VAL A 14 3.68 12.16 3.53
CA VAL A 14 3.44 10.81 2.99
C VAL A 14 4.11 10.60 1.62
N ALA A 15 4.01 11.57 0.71
CA ALA A 15 4.59 11.46 -0.64
C ALA A 15 6.12 11.57 -0.64
N ARG A 16 6.75 11.94 0.49
CA ARG A 16 8.21 11.96 0.64
C ARG A 16 8.73 10.71 1.33
N THR A 17 8.02 10.21 2.34
CA THR A 17 8.47 9.10 3.18
C THR A 17 8.19 7.75 2.54
N VAL A 18 7.03 7.57 1.91
CA VAL A 18 6.62 6.27 1.36
C VAL A 18 7.62 5.73 0.33
N PRO A 19 8.10 6.49 -0.66
CA PRO A 19 9.08 5.98 -1.63
C PRO A 19 10.40 5.54 -1.00
N LEU A 20 10.80 6.11 0.15
CA LEU A 20 12.02 5.73 0.86
C LEU A 20 11.87 4.41 1.60
N LEU A 21 10.70 4.18 2.20
CA LEU A 21 10.41 2.98 2.99
C LEU A 21 9.93 1.82 2.11
N ALA A 22 9.35 2.12 0.95
CA ALA A 22 8.73 1.15 0.05
C ALA A 22 9.60 -0.05 -0.39
N PRO A 23 10.93 0.05 -0.51
CA PRO A 23 11.78 -1.12 -0.78
C PRO A 23 11.96 -2.06 0.42
N VAL A 24 11.83 -1.57 1.64
CA VAL A 24 12.14 -2.33 2.86
C VAL A 24 10.88 -2.88 3.51
N MET A 25 9.79 -2.09 3.48
CA MET A 25 8.50 -2.48 4.07
C MET A 25 7.95 -3.83 3.60
N PRO A 26 8.04 -4.24 2.32
CA PRO A 26 7.56 -5.54 1.85
C PRO A 26 8.19 -6.71 2.61
N LEU A 27 9.50 -6.63 2.89
CA LEU A 27 10.23 -7.64 3.63
C LEU A 27 9.84 -7.64 5.11
N LEU A 28 9.74 -6.45 5.72
CA LEU A 28 9.32 -6.31 7.12
C LEU A 28 7.91 -6.84 7.34
N LEU A 29 6.98 -6.55 6.43
CA LEU A 29 5.60 -7.03 6.50
C LEU A 29 5.51 -8.54 6.26
N ALA A 30 6.27 -9.09 5.31
CA ALA A 30 6.33 -10.54 5.11
C ALA A 30 6.86 -11.27 6.35
N ALA A 31 7.93 -10.75 6.95
CA ALA A 31 8.47 -11.28 8.20
C ALA A 31 7.47 -11.14 9.35
N TRP A 32 6.79 -10.00 9.47
CA TRP A 32 5.75 -9.77 10.46
C TRP A 32 4.58 -10.77 10.34
N LEU A 33 4.08 -11.01 9.13
CA LEU A 33 2.99 -11.95 8.91
C LEU A 33 3.41 -13.39 9.25
N ALA A 34 4.63 -13.77 8.86
CA ALA A 34 5.18 -15.10 9.17
C ALA A 34 5.40 -15.31 10.67
N LEU A 35 5.92 -14.30 11.37
CA LEU A 35 6.28 -14.35 12.79
C LEU A 35 5.26 -13.65 13.69
N SER A 36 4.02 -13.54 13.22
CA SER A 36 2.95 -12.80 13.88
C SER A 36 2.60 -13.34 15.28
N SER A 37 2.82 -14.65 15.48
CA SER A 37 2.64 -15.36 16.74
C SER A 37 3.80 -15.23 17.72
N ALA A 38 4.97 -14.73 17.28
CA ALA A 38 6.16 -14.61 18.12
C ALA A 38 5.94 -13.84 19.45
N PRO A 39 5.18 -12.71 19.47
CA PRO A 39 4.87 -11.99 20.72
C PRO A 39 4.04 -12.79 21.73
N VAL A 40 3.40 -13.89 21.31
CA VAL A 40 2.43 -14.66 22.08
C VAL A 40 3.00 -15.98 22.62
N GLY A 41 4.28 -16.27 22.36
CA GLY A 41 4.93 -17.50 22.87
C GLY A 41 5.91 -18.15 21.91
N GLY A 42 6.16 -17.55 20.74
CA GLY A 42 7.13 -18.01 19.76
C GLY A 42 6.55 -18.17 18.37
N PRO A 43 7.39 -18.46 17.35
CA PRO A 43 6.91 -18.72 16.01
C PRO A 43 6.03 -19.98 16.03
N GLY A 44 4.77 -19.82 15.70
CA GLY A 44 3.83 -20.94 15.64
C GLY A 44 4.10 -21.84 14.43
N GLN A 45 3.48 -23.02 14.45
CA GLN A 45 3.78 -24.09 13.49
C GLN A 45 3.41 -23.73 12.04
N ARG A 46 2.53 -22.73 11.83
CA ARG A 46 2.03 -22.33 10.50
C ARG A 46 2.81 -21.18 9.88
N TRP A 47 3.89 -20.70 10.51
CA TRP A 47 4.73 -19.62 9.97
C TRP A 47 5.15 -19.82 8.49
N PRO A 48 5.47 -21.05 7.97
CA PRO A 48 5.84 -21.21 6.56
C PRO A 48 4.64 -21.00 5.63
N ILE A 49 3.44 -21.39 6.08
CA ILE A 49 2.19 -21.19 5.35
C ILE A 49 1.89 -19.70 5.27
N TRP A 50 2.02 -18.96 6.38
CA TRP A 50 1.81 -17.52 6.39
C TRP A 50 2.81 -16.78 5.52
N LEU A 51 4.09 -17.18 5.54
CA LEU A 51 5.10 -16.63 4.65
C LEU A 51 4.78 -16.91 3.18
N GLY A 52 4.46 -18.15 2.82
CA GLY A 52 4.23 -18.54 1.43
C GLY A 52 2.93 -18.03 0.84
N ALA A 53 1.83 -18.08 1.61
CA ALA A 53 0.49 -17.74 1.13
C ALA A 53 0.14 -16.26 1.26
N LEU A 54 0.69 -15.55 2.26
CA LEU A 54 0.37 -14.15 2.53
C LEU A 54 1.58 -13.24 2.36
N GLY A 55 2.67 -13.54 3.07
CA GLY A 55 3.86 -12.69 3.12
C GLY A 55 4.53 -12.49 1.77
N ALA A 56 4.85 -13.57 1.06
CA ALA A 56 5.57 -13.52 -0.21
C ALA A 56 4.75 -12.87 -1.35
N PRO A 57 3.46 -13.21 -1.55
CA PRO A 57 2.63 -12.54 -2.56
C PRO A 57 2.45 -11.05 -2.27
N LEU A 58 2.20 -10.68 -1.00
CA LEU A 58 2.10 -9.27 -0.60
C LEU A 58 3.42 -8.54 -0.86
N ALA A 59 4.54 -9.15 -0.46
CA ALA A 59 5.85 -8.56 -0.63
C ALA A 59 6.15 -8.32 -2.11
N LEU A 60 5.87 -9.30 -2.97
CA LEU A 60 6.07 -9.20 -4.41
C LEU A 60 5.29 -8.02 -5.01
N LEU A 61 4.00 -7.88 -4.71
CA LEU A 61 3.16 -6.79 -5.21
C LEU A 61 3.72 -5.42 -4.82
N LEU A 62 4.02 -5.25 -3.52
CA LEU A 62 4.51 -3.99 -2.99
C LEU A 62 5.93 -3.68 -3.48
N TRP A 63 6.79 -4.69 -3.68
CA TRP A 63 8.12 -4.50 -4.25
C TRP A 63 8.07 -4.08 -5.70
N ILE A 64 7.21 -4.69 -6.52
CA ILE A 64 7.05 -4.27 -7.92
C ILE A 64 6.56 -2.82 -7.95
N ALA A 65 5.54 -2.47 -7.16
CA ALA A 65 5.03 -1.10 -7.06
C ALA A 65 6.13 -0.10 -6.64
N ALA A 66 6.90 -0.44 -5.60
CA ALA A 66 8.03 0.36 -5.13
C ALA A 66 9.10 0.55 -6.22
N GLY A 67 9.45 -0.54 -6.92
CA GLY A 67 10.42 -0.54 -8.01
C GLY A 67 9.99 0.37 -9.15
N MET A 68 8.70 0.36 -9.51
CA MET A 68 8.14 1.26 -10.52
C MET A 68 8.25 2.72 -10.10
N VAL A 69 7.85 3.06 -8.87
CA VAL A 69 7.92 4.41 -8.32
C VAL A 69 9.37 4.93 -8.28
N LEU A 70 10.31 4.10 -7.82
CA LEU A 70 11.71 4.48 -7.71
C LEU A 70 12.40 4.59 -9.06
N ALA A 71 12.10 3.69 -10.00
CA ALA A 71 12.63 3.75 -11.36
C ALA A 71 12.14 5.02 -12.07
N ASP A 72 10.89 5.42 -11.88
CA ASP A 72 10.34 6.66 -12.45
C ASP A 72 10.99 7.90 -11.82
N ALA A 73 11.08 7.94 -10.49
CA ALA A 73 11.67 9.07 -9.76
C ALA A 73 13.15 9.28 -10.10
N ARG A 74 13.91 8.20 -10.36
CA ARG A 74 15.31 8.28 -10.81
C ARG A 74 15.44 8.82 -12.24
N ARG A 75 14.48 8.53 -13.11
CA ARG A 75 14.49 8.98 -14.53
C ARG A 75 14.00 10.41 -14.69
N TYR A 76 13.08 10.86 -13.83
CA TYR A 76 12.44 12.17 -13.94
C TYR A 76 12.47 12.90 -12.58
N LEU A 77 13.55 13.62 -12.30
CA LEU A 77 13.81 14.33 -11.02
C LEU A 77 12.65 15.20 -10.49
N GLN A 78 11.81 15.74 -11.37
CA GLN A 78 10.68 16.61 -11.02
C GLN A 78 9.39 15.84 -10.67
N ARG A 79 9.32 14.53 -10.95
CA ARG A 79 8.09 13.73 -10.87
C ARG A 79 8.24 12.59 -9.88
N ARG A 80 7.42 12.64 -8.82
CA ARG A 80 7.34 11.63 -7.77
C ARG A 80 5.95 10.99 -7.83
N ALA A 81 5.82 9.81 -7.22
CA ALA A 81 4.55 9.10 -7.13
C ALA A 81 3.41 9.99 -6.65
N ARG A 82 2.21 9.78 -7.19
CA ARG A 82 1.02 10.53 -6.77
C ARG A 82 0.70 10.20 -5.30
N PRO A 83 0.07 11.14 -4.57
CA PRO A 83 -0.39 10.91 -3.20
C PRO A 83 -1.27 9.66 -3.08
N LEU A 84 -2.14 9.41 -4.07
CA LEU A 84 -3.00 8.22 -4.11
C LEU A 84 -2.19 6.92 -4.05
N THR A 85 -1.18 6.77 -4.91
CA THR A 85 -0.27 5.62 -4.92
C THR A 85 0.36 5.42 -3.54
N CYS A 86 0.85 6.51 -2.94
CA CYS A 86 1.49 6.45 -1.62
C CYS A 86 0.50 6.04 -0.51
N TRP A 87 -0.73 6.56 -0.54
CA TRP A 87 -1.77 6.21 0.42
C TRP A 87 -2.22 4.77 0.29
N LEU A 88 -2.37 4.24 -0.92
CA LEU A 88 -2.72 2.83 -1.14
C LEU A 88 -1.64 1.90 -0.57
N MET A 89 -0.35 2.25 -0.69
CA MET A 89 0.73 1.52 -0.04
C MET A 89 0.63 1.57 1.48
N VAL A 90 0.39 2.76 2.06
CA VAL A 90 0.25 2.93 3.52
C VAL A 90 -0.95 2.13 4.05
N VAL A 91 -2.08 2.15 3.35
CA VAL A 91 -3.26 1.36 3.71
C VAL A 91 -2.94 -0.14 3.66
N ALA A 92 -2.26 -0.61 2.62
CA ALA A 92 -1.82 -2.01 2.55
C ALA A 92 -0.88 -2.37 3.71
N TRP A 93 0.03 -1.47 4.11
CA TRP A 93 0.92 -1.69 5.25
C TRP A 93 0.16 -1.77 6.57
N ALA A 94 -0.75 -0.83 6.82
CA ALA A 94 -1.57 -0.81 8.03
C ALA A 94 -2.45 -2.08 8.13
N LEU A 95 -3.05 -2.50 7.02
CA LEU A 95 -3.85 -3.72 6.98
C LEU A 95 -2.99 -4.98 7.18
N ALA A 96 -1.76 -5.03 6.66
CA ALA A 96 -0.84 -6.14 6.91
C ALA A 96 -0.41 -6.21 8.39
N VAL A 97 -0.18 -5.06 9.03
CA VAL A 97 0.10 -5.01 10.47
C VAL A 97 -1.09 -5.54 11.26
N ALA A 98 -2.29 -5.06 10.98
CA ALA A 98 -3.52 -5.51 11.62
C ALA A 98 -3.79 -7.01 11.38
N LEU A 99 -3.54 -7.49 10.16
CA LEU A 99 -3.69 -8.89 9.80
C LEU A 99 -2.78 -9.79 10.65
N GLY A 100 -1.51 -9.41 10.83
CA GLY A 100 -0.60 -10.16 11.70
C GLY A 100 -1.12 -10.29 13.12
N ALA A 101 -1.72 -9.25 13.69
CA ALA A 101 -2.31 -9.35 15.03
C ALA A 101 -3.53 -10.29 15.11
N LEU A 102 -4.24 -10.49 14.00
CA LEU A 102 -5.44 -11.32 13.89
C LEU A 102 -5.16 -12.77 13.49
N LEU A 103 -4.02 -13.05 12.85
CA LEU A 103 -3.69 -14.38 12.32
C LEU A 103 -3.56 -15.41 13.45
N PRO A 104 -4.46 -16.41 13.51
CA PRO A 104 -4.35 -17.47 14.49
C PRO A 104 -3.32 -18.51 14.03
N ASP A 105 -2.23 -18.60 14.77
CA ASP A 105 -1.22 -19.63 14.60
C ASP A 105 -1.36 -20.73 15.66
N LEU A 106 -0.61 -21.82 15.53
CA LEU A 106 -0.54 -22.88 16.53
C LEU A 106 0.72 -22.73 17.37
N VAL A 107 0.57 -22.28 18.61
CA VAL A 107 1.66 -22.17 19.59
C VAL A 107 1.40 -23.24 20.65
N HIS A 108 2.34 -24.17 20.81
CA HIS A 108 2.20 -25.34 21.69
C HIS A 108 0.95 -26.20 21.43
N GLY A 109 0.45 -26.23 20.19
CA GLY A 109 -0.74 -27.00 19.79
C GLY A 109 -2.07 -26.26 19.96
N GLU A 110 -2.06 -25.08 20.58
CA GLU A 110 -3.25 -24.26 20.80
C GLU A 110 -3.30 -23.07 19.82
N PRO A 111 -4.49 -22.66 19.35
CA PRO A 111 -4.65 -21.44 18.56
C PRO A 111 -4.25 -20.20 19.37
N ALA A 112 -3.29 -19.43 18.86
CA ALA A 112 -2.79 -18.22 19.49
C ALA A 112 -2.65 -17.08 18.46
N SER A 113 -3.09 -15.88 18.87
CA SER A 113 -2.88 -14.63 18.15
C SER A 113 -2.88 -13.48 19.16
N ILE A 114 -2.36 -12.31 18.76
CA ILE A 114 -2.37 -11.12 19.62
C ILE A 114 -3.81 -10.75 19.98
N PHE A 115 -4.74 -10.87 19.04
CA PHE A 115 -6.16 -10.64 19.26
C PHE A 115 -6.74 -11.52 20.38
N LEU A 116 -6.42 -12.82 20.40
CA LEU A 116 -6.93 -13.74 21.43
C LEU A 116 -6.36 -13.44 22.82
N VAL A 117 -5.13 -12.93 22.90
CA VAL A 117 -4.51 -12.48 24.16
C VAL A 117 -5.17 -11.21 24.69
N VAL A 118 -5.45 -10.25 23.79
CA VAL A 118 -6.03 -8.95 24.16
C VAL A 118 -7.52 -9.07 24.51
N PHE A 119 -8.24 -10.00 23.88
CA PHE A 119 -9.67 -10.22 24.09
C PHE A 119 -9.94 -11.62 24.68
N PRO A 120 -9.68 -11.83 25.98
CA PRO A 120 -9.93 -13.10 26.65
C PRO A 120 -11.43 -13.43 26.62
N GLY A 121 -11.81 -14.50 25.91
CA GLY A 121 -13.20 -14.88 25.64
C GLY A 121 -13.59 -14.82 24.16
N ALA A 122 -12.77 -14.17 23.32
CA ALA A 122 -12.91 -14.27 21.87
C ALA A 122 -12.52 -15.67 21.39
N THR A 123 -13.16 -16.13 20.32
CA THR A 123 -12.87 -17.44 19.71
C THR A 123 -11.84 -17.31 18.59
N ALA A 124 -11.06 -18.38 18.38
CA ALA A 124 -10.17 -18.45 17.22
C ALA A 124 -10.92 -18.30 15.89
N GLY A 125 -12.19 -18.77 15.85
CA GLY A 125 -13.11 -18.56 14.73
C GLY A 125 -13.33 -17.07 14.42
N LEU A 126 -13.61 -16.25 15.44
CA LEU A 126 -13.80 -14.80 15.25
C LEU A 126 -12.52 -14.12 14.74
N SER A 127 -11.36 -14.47 15.33
CA SER A 127 -10.05 -13.99 14.88
C SER A 127 -9.81 -14.30 13.40
N SER A 128 -10.13 -15.54 12.99
CA SER A 128 -9.98 -15.98 11.59
C SER A 128 -10.95 -15.28 10.64
N GLY A 129 -12.17 -14.97 11.09
CA GLY A 129 -13.16 -14.22 10.32
C GLY A 129 -12.67 -12.81 9.99
N PHE A 130 -12.17 -12.09 10.99
CA PHE A 130 -11.57 -10.77 10.78
C PHE A 130 -10.31 -10.84 9.91
N ALA A 131 -9.43 -11.83 10.16
CA ALA A 131 -8.22 -12.01 9.37
C ALA A 131 -8.52 -12.19 7.88
N ASN A 132 -9.59 -12.92 7.52
CA ASN A 132 -9.99 -13.08 6.12
C ASN A 132 -10.38 -11.73 5.48
N THR A 133 -11.30 -10.98 6.10
CA THR A 133 -11.74 -9.69 5.56
C THR A 133 -10.59 -8.69 5.44
N VAL A 134 -9.77 -8.58 6.49
CA VAL A 134 -8.59 -7.70 6.49
C VAL A 134 -7.58 -8.14 5.42
N GLY A 135 -7.37 -9.45 5.26
CA GLY A 135 -6.49 -10.01 4.23
C GLY A 135 -6.92 -9.66 2.80
N VAL A 136 -8.22 -9.78 2.50
CA VAL A 136 -8.76 -9.38 1.18
C VAL A 136 -8.55 -7.89 0.93
N LEU A 137 -8.88 -7.04 1.91
CA LEU A 137 -8.69 -5.58 1.78
C LEU A 137 -7.20 -5.21 1.64
N MET A 138 -6.32 -5.90 2.36
CA MET A 138 -4.87 -5.73 2.27
C MET A 138 -4.37 -6.00 0.86
N PHE A 139 -4.75 -7.15 0.28
CA PHE A 139 -4.36 -7.51 -1.08
C PHE A 139 -4.98 -6.60 -2.14
N ALA A 140 -6.23 -6.18 -1.95
CA ALA A 140 -6.88 -5.21 -2.83
C ALA A 140 -6.13 -3.88 -2.83
N ALA A 141 -5.74 -3.36 -1.65
CA ALA A 141 -4.95 -2.13 -1.53
C ALA A 141 -3.56 -2.28 -2.14
N ALA A 142 -2.88 -3.42 -1.93
CA ALA A 142 -1.58 -3.69 -2.53
C ALA A 142 -1.65 -3.76 -4.06
N ALA A 143 -2.63 -4.48 -4.62
CA ALA A 143 -2.85 -4.55 -6.06
C ALA A 143 -3.22 -3.18 -6.65
N ALA A 144 -4.11 -2.43 -5.99
CA ALA A 144 -4.45 -1.06 -6.38
C ALA A 144 -3.23 -0.14 -6.36
N SER A 145 -2.33 -0.28 -5.38
CA SER A 145 -1.08 0.50 -5.33
C SER A 145 -0.16 0.19 -6.51
N LEU A 146 -0.08 -1.08 -6.92
CA LEU A 146 0.68 -1.50 -8.10
C LEU A 146 0.09 -0.93 -9.39
N LEU A 147 -1.24 -1.03 -9.55
CA LEU A 147 -1.93 -0.44 -10.71
C LEU A 147 -1.76 1.09 -10.75
N ALA A 148 -1.89 1.76 -9.60
CA ALA A 148 -1.67 3.19 -9.49
C ALA A 148 -0.22 3.58 -9.85
N ALA A 149 0.78 2.82 -9.38
CA ALA A 149 2.17 3.02 -9.77
C ALA A 149 2.40 2.82 -11.28
N ALA A 150 1.73 1.84 -11.89
CA ALA A 150 1.79 1.61 -13.34
C ALA A 150 1.17 2.76 -14.14
N LEU A 151 0.04 3.30 -13.67
CA LEU A 151 -0.60 4.46 -14.26
C LEU A 151 0.26 5.71 -14.11
N ASP A 152 0.90 5.91 -12.95
CA ASP A 152 1.84 7.01 -12.71
C ASP A 152 3.01 6.94 -13.72
N VAL A 153 3.64 5.78 -13.88
CA VAL A 153 4.72 5.58 -14.86
C VAL A 153 4.23 5.84 -16.29
N ARG A 154 3.05 5.35 -16.66
CA ARG A 154 2.47 5.57 -17.99
C ARG A 154 2.23 7.06 -18.23
N ARG A 155 1.64 7.76 -17.27
CA ARG A 155 1.39 9.21 -17.30
C ARG A 155 2.70 9.98 -17.46
N THR A 156 3.72 9.64 -16.67
CA THR A 156 5.04 10.26 -16.75
C THR A 156 5.64 10.12 -18.15
N ARG A 157 5.57 8.93 -18.76
CA ARG A 157 6.06 8.67 -20.12
C ARG A 157 5.30 9.42 -21.21
N LEU A 158 3.97 9.54 -21.09
CA LEU A 158 3.17 10.30 -22.07
C LEU A 158 3.55 11.78 -22.05
N LEU A 159 3.60 12.34 -20.85
CA LEU A 159 3.98 13.74 -20.65
C LEU A 159 5.45 14.01 -21.06
N SER A 160 6.38 13.06 -20.85
CA SER A 160 7.77 13.23 -21.30
C SER A 160 7.92 13.21 -22.82
N ARG A 161 6.93 12.65 -23.54
CA ARG A 161 6.82 12.67 -25.00
C ARG A 161 6.04 13.87 -25.55
N GLY A 162 5.62 14.79 -24.67
CA GLY A 162 4.80 15.94 -25.06
C GLY A 162 3.37 15.59 -25.46
N VAL A 163 2.90 14.37 -25.16
CA VAL A 163 1.51 13.97 -25.42
C VAL A 163 0.62 14.65 -24.39
N PRO A 164 -0.37 15.46 -24.80
CA PRO A 164 -1.32 16.05 -23.86
C PRO A 164 -2.12 14.94 -23.19
N LEU A 165 -2.24 15.03 -21.87
CA LEU A 165 -3.14 14.15 -21.13
C LEU A 165 -4.56 14.61 -21.40
N ILE A 166 -5.45 13.66 -21.70
CA ILE A 166 -6.89 13.91 -21.62
C ILE A 166 -7.15 14.30 -20.15
N PRO A 167 -7.72 15.49 -19.87
CA PRO A 167 -7.96 15.91 -18.50
C PRO A 167 -8.88 14.90 -17.80
N GLU A 168 -8.63 14.62 -16.52
CA GLU A 168 -9.59 13.83 -15.72
C GLU A 168 -10.91 14.64 -15.67
N PRO A 169 -12.09 14.01 -15.63
CA PRO A 169 -13.38 14.73 -15.66
C PRO A 169 -13.50 15.81 -14.58
N GLU A 170 -12.93 15.54 -13.40
CA GLU A 170 -12.86 16.49 -12.28
C GLU A 170 -11.97 17.71 -12.58
N ASP A 171 -10.90 17.53 -13.35
CA ASP A 171 -10.04 18.62 -13.80
C ASP A 171 -10.75 19.45 -14.90
N GLU A 172 -11.55 18.80 -15.77
CA GLU A 172 -12.40 19.51 -16.73
C GLU A 172 -13.44 20.37 -16.02
N ASP A 173 -14.12 19.83 -15.02
CA ASP A 173 -15.12 20.58 -14.24
C ASP A 173 -14.48 21.77 -13.50
N ARG A 174 -13.31 21.58 -12.86
CA ARG A 174 -12.58 22.69 -12.22
C ARG A 174 -12.10 23.74 -13.21
N LEU A 175 -11.56 23.32 -14.35
CA LEU A 175 -11.13 24.26 -15.39
C LEU A 175 -12.31 25.02 -15.96
N ARG A 176 -13.47 24.37 -16.08
CA ARG A 176 -14.72 25.00 -16.49
C ARG A 176 -15.19 26.02 -15.46
N GLU A 177 -15.18 25.69 -14.17
CA GLU A 177 -15.51 26.61 -13.08
C GLU A 177 -14.55 27.82 -13.05
N GLN A 178 -13.24 27.60 -13.15
CA GLN A 178 -12.25 28.68 -13.20
C GLN A 178 -12.41 29.56 -14.44
N TRP A 179 -12.72 28.96 -15.59
CA TRP A 179 -13.02 29.71 -16.81
C TRP A 179 -14.27 30.56 -16.65
N LEU A 180 -15.35 30.01 -16.08
CA LEU A 180 -16.58 30.75 -15.79
C LEU A 180 -16.36 31.91 -14.81
N ASP A 181 -15.58 31.70 -13.75
CA ASP A 181 -15.26 32.75 -12.78
C ASP A 181 -14.36 33.85 -13.36
N SER A 182 -13.59 33.58 -14.43
CA SER A 182 -12.77 34.61 -15.09
C SER A 182 -13.57 35.68 -15.84
N PHE A 183 -14.87 35.48 -16.04
CA PHE A 183 -15.79 36.46 -16.64
C PHE A 183 -16.61 37.26 -15.62
N ARG A 184 -16.43 37.00 -14.31
CA ARG A 184 -17.07 37.76 -13.22
C ARG A 184 -16.13 38.85 -12.72
#